data_AF-A0A6P6F7C6-F1
#
_entry.id   AF-A0A6P6F7C6-F1
#
_cell.length_a   1.000
_cell.length_b   1.000
_cell.length_c   1.000
_cell.angle_alpha   90.00
_cell.angle_beta   90.00
_cell.angle_gamma   90.00
#
_symmetry.space_group_name_H-M   'P 1'
#
loop_
_entity.id
_entity.type
_entity.pdbx_description
1 polymer ?
#
loop_
_entity_poly.entity_id
_entity_poly.type
_entity_poly.pdbx_seq_one_letter_code
_entity_poly.pdbx_strand_id
1 'polypeptide(L)'
;MGGARAAEDLTNGSYDDILNAEQLQKLLYLLESTEDPVITERALVTLGNSAAFSGNQAIIRELGGIPVVGNKINSPNHSIKEKALNALNNLSVNVENQVKIKVFVHQVCEDVMSGPLDSAVQLAGLRLLTNMTVTNEHQHMLSGYAADLFRVLLTGNGTTKVQVLKLLVNLSENPAMTEGLLTAQVDSSFLSLFDGHTAQEILLRVLTLFQNINNCLRRGGLLAIRPPLPTGSLFSLLYGEDCVQKMKALVYHHDVEVREKVLTVIPGF
;
A
#
# COMPACT_ATOMS: atom_id res chain seq x y z
N MET A 1 23.00 43.06 -27.90
CA MET A 1 22.92 41.60 -28.15
C MET A 1 24.18 41.01 -27.54
N GLY A 2 24.13 40.51 -26.30
CA GLY A 2 23.62 39.18 -25.97
C GLY A 2 24.83 38.25 -25.94
N GLY A 3 25.25 37.61 -24.87
CA GLY A 3 24.64 37.30 -23.58
C GLY A 3 25.27 35.96 -23.18
N ALA A 4 26.09 35.94 -22.13
CA ALA A 4 26.61 34.71 -21.55
C ALA A 4 26.45 34.83 -20.03
N ARG A 5 25.25 34.49 -19.55
CA ARG A 5 25.04 34.18 -18.13
C ARG A 5 25.39 32.71 -17.96
N ALA A 6 26.35 32.44 -17.10
CA ALA A 6 26.64 31.12 -16.58
C ALA A 6 25.36 30.54 -15.97
N ALA A 7 25.11 29.26 -16.22
CA ALA A 7 24.03 28.52 -15.59
C ALA A 7 24.28 28.47 -14.09
N GLU A 8 23.51 29.25 -13.34
CA GLU A 8 23.41 29.11 -11.89
C GLU A 8 22.80 27.74 -11.58
N ASP A 9 23.53 27.01 -10.74
CA ASP A 9 23.13 25.74 -10.16
C ASP A 9 21.82 25.94 -9.37
N LEU A 10 20.73 25.35 -9.86
CA LEU A 10 19.37 25.53 -9.34
C LEU A 10 19.06 24.63 -8.12
N THR A 11 20.05 24.04 -7.45
CA THR A 11 19.84 23.26 -6.22
C THR A 11 20.00 24.10 -4.95
N ASN A 12 19.56 25.36 -4.98
CA ASN A 12 19.56 26.22 -3.79
C ASN A 12 18.17 26.24 -3.12
N GLY A 13 17.61 25.05 -2.88
CA GLY A 13 16.55 24.88 -1.90
C GLY A 13 17.17 25.05 -0.52
N SER A 14 16.67 26.00 0.27
CA SER A 14 17.26 26.34 1.57
C SER A 14 17.47 25.09 2.43
N TYR A 15 18.70 24.89 2.91
CA TYR A 15 19.02 23.89 3.93
C TYR A 15 18.29 24.16 5.26
N ASP A 16 17.58 25.28 5.40
CA ASP A 16 16.86 25.68 6.63
C ASP A 16 15.59 24.86 6.90
N ASP A 17 15.06 24.11 5.91
CA ASP A 17 13.82 23.33 6.08
C ASP A 17 14.04 21.90 6.60
N ILE A 18 15.30 21.46 6.73
CA ILE A 18 15.64 20.12 7.24
C ILE A 18 16.03 20.22 8.71
N LEU A 19 15.19 19.68 9.60
CA LEU A 19 15.50 19.64 11.02
C LEU A 19 16.77 18.83 11.29
N ASN A 20 17.69 19.38 12.10
CA ASN A 20 18.86 18.68 12.58
C ASN A 20 18.52 17.71 13.74
N ALA A 21 19.47 16.87 14.13
CA ALA A 21 19.26 15.85 15.17
C ALA A 21 18.79 16.43 16.52
N GLU A 22 19.31 17.59 16.94
CA GLU A 22 18.90 18.24 18.20
C GLU A 22 17.46 18.75 18.13
N GLN A 23 17.07 19.35 17.00
CA GLN A 23 15.71 19.81 16.75
C GLN A 23 14.72 18.64 16.68
N LEU A 24 15.10 17.53 16.03
CA LEU A 24 14.32 16.31 16.00
C LEU A 24 14.14 15.73 17.41
N GLN A 25 15.20 15.70 18.22
CA GLN A 25 15.12 15.22 19.60
C GLN A 25 14.16 16.06 20.45
N LYS A 26 14.18 17.39 20.30
CA LYS A 26 13.25 18.31 20.97
C LYS A 26 11.80 18.08 20.51
N LEU A 27 11.58 17.83 19.22
CA LEU A 27 10.27 17.55 18.66
C LEU A 27 9.70 16.22 19.16
N LEU A 28 10.54 15.18 19.26
CA LEU A 28 10.16 13.90 19.84
C LEU A 28 9.81 14.05 21.32
N TYR A 29 10.62 14.77 22.09
CA TYR A 29 10.31 15.08 23.49
C TYR A 29 8.98 15.82 23.63
N LEU A 30 8.68 16.78 22.73
CA LEU A 30 7.39 17.47 22.72
C LEU A 30 6.23 16.49 22.49
N LEU A 31 6.36 15.56 21.55
CA LEU A 31 5.33 14.55 21.26
C LEU A 31 5.07 13.63 22.46
N GLU A 32 6.09 13.30 23.24
CA GLU A 32 5.96 12.48 24.44
C GLU A 32 5.34 13.24 25.62
N SER A 33 5.68 14.53 25.77
CA SER A 33 5.29 15.33 26.93
C SER A 33 3.97 16.08 26.80
N THR A 34 3.47 16.28 25.57
CA THR A 34 2.25 17.05 25.34
C THR A 34 0.99 16.17 25.33
N GLU A 35 -0.06 16.67 25.97
CA GLU A 35 -1.42 16.14 25.89
C GLU A 35 -2.33 17.00 24.98
N ASP A 36 -1.84 18.15 24.52
CA ASP A 36 -2.60 19.06 23.67
C ASP A 36 -2.74 18.45 22.26
N PRO A 37 -3.97 18.20 21.78
CA PRO A 37 -4.18 17.60 20.46
C PRO A 37 -3.67 18.45 19.30
N VAL A 38 -3.75 19.78 19.40
CA VAL A 38 -3.31 20.72 18.36
C VAL A 38 -1.78 20.73 18.29
N ILE A 39 -1.11 20.72 19.44
CA ILE A 39 0.36 20.64 19.49
C ILE A 39 0.83 19.28 18.96
N THR A 40 0.17 18.19 19.38
CA THR A 40 0.47 16.83 18.92
C THR A 40 0.36 16.73 17.40
N GLU A 41 -0.74 17.24 16.82
CA GLU A 41 -0.96 17.20 15.38
C GLU A 41 0.13 17.97 14.63
N ARG A 42 0.41 19.21 15.05
CA ARG A 42 1.46 20.03 14.42
C ARG A 42 2.83 19.38 14.52
N ALA A 43 3.16 18.80 15.68
CA ALA A 43 4.42 18.11 15.87
C ALA A 43 4.55 16.87 14.98
N LEU A 44 3.47 16.08 14.82
CA LEU A 44 3.44 14.95 13.90
C LEU A 44 3.57 15.37 12.44
N VAL A 45 2.94 16.48 12.03
CA VAL A 45 3.09 17.02 10.67
C VAL A 45 4.54 17.43 10.42
N THR A 46 5.15 18.18 11.32
CA THR A 46 6.55 18.61 11.20
C THR A 46 7.51 17.42 11.16
N LEU A 47 7.30 16.42 12.02
CA LEU A 47 8.12 15.21 12.04
C LEU A 47 7.90 14.36 10.77
N GLY A 48 6.66 14.24 10.30
CA GLY A 48 6.32 13.51 9.08
C GLY A 48 6.95 14.14 7.83
N ASN A 49 6.96 15.47 7.73
CA ASN A 49 7.67 16.19 6.67
C ASN A 49 9.19 15.96 6.78
N SER A 50 9.74 16.00 7.99
CA SER A 50 11.16 15.71 8.23
C SER A 50 11.52 14.28 7.84
N ALA A 51 10.64 13.31 8.08
CA ALA A 51 10.82 11.91 7.72
C ALA A 51 10.74 11.63 6.20
N ALA A 52 10.31 12.60 5.38
CA ALA A 52 10.37 12.47 3.93
C ALA A 52 11.82 12.52 3.39
N PHE A 53 12.77 13.05 4.19
CA PHE A 53 14.18 13.09 3.84
C PHE A 53 14.91 11.85 4.36
N SER A 54 15.65 11.15 3.48
CA SER A 54 16.31 9.88 3.79
C SER A 54 17.31 9.96 4.96
N GLY A 55 18.06 11.06 5.08
CA GLY A 55 18.97 11.28 6.21
C GLY A 55 18.23 11.33 7.56
N ASN A 56 17.08 12.00 7.59
CA ASN A 56 16.28 12.12 8.80
C ASN A 56 15.56 10.82 9.17
N GLN A 57 15.27 9.94 8.21
CA GLN A 57 14.68 8.63 8.49
C GLN A 57 15.56 7.80 9.43
N ALA A 58 16.89 7.80 9.21
CA ALA A 58 17.84 7.08 10.06
C ALA A 58 18.00 7.78 11.43
N ILE A 59 18.16 9.10 11.43
CA ILE A 59 18.31 9.89 12.66
C ILE A 59 17.08 9.70 13.57
N ILE A 60 15.86 9.82 13.04
CA ILE A 60 14.62 9.61 13.82
C ILE A 60 14.57 8.21 14.41
N ARG A 61 15.01 7.17 13.67
CA ARG A 61 15.09 5.80 14.18
C ARG A 61 16.10 5.66 15.32
N GLU A 62 17.26 6.31 15.22
CA GLU A 62 18.35 6.28 16.20
C GLU A 62 17.98 7.03 17.49
N LEU A 63 17.25 8.13 17.37
CA LEU A 63 16.67 8.89 18.49
C LEU A 63 15.46 8.20 19.14
N GLY A 64 15.09 6.99 18.71
CA GLY A 64 13.94 6.26 19.27
C GLY A 64 12.58 6.82 18.86
N GLY A 65 12.50 7.61 17.78
CA GLY A 65 11.27 8.29 17.36
C GLY A 65 10.19 7.38 16.77
N ILE A 66 10.54 6.20 16.23
CA ILE A 66 9.54 5.28 15.65
C ILE A 66 8.50 4.82 16.69
N PRO A 67 8.88 4.31 17.88
CA PRO A 67 7.93 4.03 18.95
C PRO A 67 7.09 5.24 19.37
N VAL A 68 7.70 6.43 19.47
CA VAL A 68 7.00 7.68 19.86
C VAL A 68 5.87 7.99 18.88
N VAL A 69 6.13 7.93 17.57
CA VAL A 69 5.11 8.13 16.54
C VAL A 69 4.11 6.98 16.52
N GLY A 70 4.59 5.74 16.63
CA GLY A 70 3.77 4.54 16.63
C GLY A 70 2.72 4.53 17.75
N ASN A 71 3.08 5.00 18.95
CA ASN A 71 2.12 5.11 20.05
C ASN A 71 0.96 6.07 19.76
N LYS A 72 1.14 7.06 18.87
CA LYS A 72 0.09 8.02 18.50
C LYS A 72 -0.96 7.44 17.56
N ILE A 73 -0.74 6.27 16.94
CA ILE A 73 -1.78 5.60 16.14
C ILE A 73 -2.95 5.08 17.00
N ASN A 74 -2.76 4.94 18.31
CA ASN A 74 -3.82 4.54 19.25
C ASN A 74 -4.67 5.73 19.73
N SER A 75 -4.40 6.93 19.23
CA SER A 75 -5.16 8.14 19.57
C SER A 75 -6.64 7.99 19.19
N PRO A 76 -7.59 8.38 20.08
CA PRO A 76 -9.01 8.48 19.72
C PRO A 76 -9.26 9.64 18.74
N ASN A 77 -8.35 10.60 18.65
CA ASN A 77 -8.42 11.66 17.65
C ASN A 77 -7.92 11.15 16.29
N HIS A 78 -8.84 11.04 15.32
CA HIS A 78 -8.56 10.55 13.97
C HIS A 78 -7.54 11.40 13.20
N SER A 79 -7.50 12.72 13.43
CA SER A 79 -6.50 13.59 12.80
C SER A 79 -5.09 13.23 13.26
N ILE A 80 -4.89 13.08 14.58
CA ILE A 80 -3.61 12.64 15.16
C ILE A 80 -3.22 11.26 14.63
N LYS A 81 -4.17 10.32 14.60
CA LYS A 81 -3.95 8.97 14.07
C LYS A 81 -3.51 9.02 12.60
N GLU A 82 -4.18 9.81 11.77
CA GLU A 82 -3.82 10.03 10.36
C GLU A 82 -2.40 10.61 10.22
N LYS A 83 -2.05 11.64 10.99
CA LYS A 83 -0.70 12.25 10.92
C LYS A 83 0.39 11.29 11.38
N ALA A 84 0.12 10.49 12.41
CA ALA A 84 1.04 9.45 12.88
C ALA A 84 1.27 8.38 11.80
N LEU A 85 0.20 7.89 11.16
CA LEU A 85 0.29 6.93 10.05
C LEU A 85 1.06 7.51 8.86
N ASN A 86 0.84 8.77 8.50
CA ASN A 86 1.59 9.44 7.43
C ASN A 86 3.09 9.57 7.77
N ALA A 87 3.43 9.90 9.02
CA ALA A 87 4.82 9.95 9.47
C ALA A 87 5.48 8.56 9.43
N LEU A 88 4.79 7.51 9.91
CA LEU A 88 5.26 6.13 9.79
C LEU A 88 5.42 5.69 8.33
N ASN A 89 4.50 6.08 7.44
CA ASN A 89 4.60 5.80 6.02
C ASN A 89 5.89 6.37 5.42
N ASN A 90 6.23 7.62 5.74
CA ASN A 90 7.48 8.23 5.28
C ASN A 90 8.72 7.53 5.89
N LEU A 91 8.67 7.19 7.17
CA LEU A 91 9.74 6.45 7.85
C LEU A 91 9.94 5.04 7.26
N SER A 92 8.88 4.38 6.81
CA SER A 92 8.90 3.03 6.27
C SER A 92 9.56 2.89 4.89
N VAL A 93 9.89 4.01 4.22
CA VAL A 93 10.68 4.00 2.98
C VAL A 93 12.07 3.43 3.22
N ASN A 94 12.61 3.59 4.44
CA ASN A 94 13.88 2.98 4.84
C ASN A 94 13.64 1.55 5.37
N VAL A 95 14.29 0.54 4.77
CA VAL A 95 14.10 -0.88 5.12
C VAL A 95 14.47 -1.19 6.57
N GLU A 96 15.53 -0.58 7.12
CA GLU A 96 15.91 -0.78 8.53
C GLU A 96 14.87 -0.20 9.49
N ASN A 97 14.15 0.86 9.07
CA ASN A 97 13.02 1.40 9.85
C ASN A 97 11.84 0.43 9.84
N GLN A 98 11.60 -0.28 8.73
CA GLN A 98 10.53 -1.29 8.64
C GLN A 98 10.68 -2.36 9.73
N VAL A 99 11.91 -2.76 10.06
CA VAL A 99 12.19 -3.73 11.13
C VAL A 99 11.65 -3.26 12.49
N LYS A 100 11.67 -1.95 12.77
CA LYS A 100 11.06 -1.38 13.99
C LYS A 100 9.57 -1.12 13.84
N ILE A 101 9.10 -0.73 12.65
CA ILE A 101 7.69 -0.41 12.38
C ILE A 101 6.80 -1.65 12.37
N LYS A 102 7.35 -2.83 12.01
CA LYS A 102 6.56 -4.07 11.86
C LYS A 102 5.68 -4.42 13.06
N VAL A 103 6.05 -4.01 14.26
CA VAL A 103 5.26 -4.24 15.49
C VAL A 103 3.86 -3.59 15.44
N PHE A 104 3.68 -2.57 14.61
CA PHE A 104 2.40 -1.87 14.43
C PHE A 104 1.55 -2.44 13.29
N VAL A 105 2.09 -3.31 12.42
CA VAL A 105 1.40 -3.77 11.20
C VAL A 105 0.04 -4.40 11.51
N HIS A 106 -0.04 -5.25 12.53
CA HIS A 106 -1.30 -5.89 12.92
C HIS A 106 -2.37 -4.86 13.34
N GLN A 107 -2.00 -3.90 14.19
CA GLN A 107 -2.90 -2.83 14.60
C GLN A 107 -3.35 -1.98 13.40
N VAL A 108 -2.43 -1.67 12.48
CA VAL A 108 -2.75 -0.90 11.26
C VAL A 108 -3.70 -1.69 10.36
N CYS A 109 -3.54 -3.01 10.23
CA CYS A 109 -4.49 -3.86 9.52
C CYS A 109 -5.87 -3.78 10.16
N GLU A 110 -6.00 -3.99 11.47
CA GLU A 110 -7.28 -3.86 12.19
C GLU A 110 -7.94 -2.49 11.97
N ASP A 111 -7.17 -1.40 12.12
CA ASP A 111 -7.66 -0.04 11.92
C ASP A 111 -8.14 0.20 10.47
N VAL A 112 -7.43 -0.33 9.48
CA VAL A 112 -7.79 -0.21 8.06
C VAL A 112 -9.05 -1.00 7.72
N MET A 113 -9.20 -2.22 8.25
CA MET A 113 -10.33 -3.10 7.89
C MET A 113 -11.61 -2.76 8.65
N SER A 114 -11.50 -2.28 9.89
CA SER A 114 -12.64 -1.94 10.76
C SER A 114 -13.01 -0.46 10.74
N GLY A 115 -12.10 0.41 10.31
CA GLY A 115 -12.30 1.85 10.29
C GLY A 115 -13.34 2.33 9.25
N PRO A 116 -13.76 3.61 9.33
CA PRO A 116 -14.68 4.17 8.35
C PRO A 116 -14.11 4.10 6.94
N LEU A 117 -14.90 3.53 6.03
CA LEU A 117 -14.54 3.37 4.63
C LEU A 117 -14.19 4.72 3.99
N ASP A 118 -13.13 4.73 3.18
CA ASP A 118 -12.61 5.90 2.46
C ASP A 118 -12.11 7.05 3.35
N SER A 119 -11.99 6.82 4.66
CA SER A 119 -11.44 7.83 5.56
C SER A 119 -9.96 8.10 5.30
N ALA A 120 -9.52 9.30 5.68
CA ALA A 120 -8.10 9.68 5.59
C ALA A 120 -7.20 8.73 6.41
N VAL A 121 -7.69 8.26 7.56
CA VAL A 121 -7.01 7.24 8.39
C VAL A 121 -6.84 5.93 7.63
N GLN A 122 -7.90 5.42 6.99
CA GLN A 122 -7.84 4.19 6.21
C GLN A 122 -6.82 4.32 5.05
N LEU A 123 -6.84 5.45 4.33
CA LEU A 123 -5.89 5.72 3.25
C LEU A 123 -4.44 5.84 3.75
N ALA A 124 -4.21 6.50 4.89
CA ALA A 124 -2.88 6.60 5.48
C ALA A 124 -2.34 5.23 5.92
N GLY A 125 -3.20 4.40 6.51
CA GLY A 125 -2.87 3.01 6.88
C GLY A 125 -2.55 2.15 5.67
N LEU A 126 -3.36 2.21 4.61
CA LEU A 126 -3.12 1.47 3.35
C LEU A 126 -1.79 1.86 2.70
N ARG A 127 -1.41 3.15 2.72
CA ARG A 127 -0.11 3.62 2.19
C ARG A 127 1.06 3.03 3.00
N LEU A 128 0.97 3.08 4.32
CA LEU A 128 1.97 2.45 5.19
C LEU A 128 2.10 0.95 4.92
N LEU A 129 0.99 0.21 4.86
CA LEU A 129 1.00 -1.22 4.54
C LEU A 129 1.58 -1.52 3.15
N THR A 130 1.31 -0.65 2.17
CA THR A 130 1.90 -0.75 0.83
C THR A 130 3.43 -0.64 0.88
N ASN A 131 3.97 0.33 1.62
CA ASN A 131 5.42 0.47 1.79
C ASN A 131 6.04 -0.71 2.54
N MET A 132 5.38 -1.19 3.60
CA MET A 132 5.82 -2.35 4.37
C MET A 132 5.83 -3.66 3.56
N THR A 133 5.15 -3.70 2.41
CA THR A 133 5.05 -4.90 1.54
C THR A 133 5.84 -4.78 0.25
N VAL A 134 6.62 -3.72 0.04
CA VAL A 134 7.50 -3.58 -1.14
C VAL A 134 8.51 -4.72 -1.22
N THR A 135 8.97 -5.24 -0.08
CA THR A 135 9.79 -6.44 0.01
C THR A 135 8.98 -7.63 0.53
N ASN A 136 9.47 -8.84 0.33
CA ASN A 136 8.80 -10.06 0.80
C ASN A 136 8.85 -10.24 2.33
N GLU A 137 9.67 -9.49 3.05
CA GLU A 137 10.02 -9.72 4.46
C GLU A 137 8.80 -9.63 5.39
N HIS A 138 7.90 -8.68 5.16
CA HIS A 138 6.75 -8.43 6.04
C HIS A 138 5.40 -8.83 5.45
N GLN A 139 5.36 -9.32 4.20
CA GLN A 139 4.10 -9.65 3.51
C GLN A 139 3.29 -10.75 4.20
N HIS A 140 3.97 -11.74 4.80
CA HIS A 140 3.34 -12.84 5.53
C HIS A 140 2.44 -12.36 6.69
N MET A 141 2.71 -11.18 7.24
CA MET A 141 1.91 -10.57 8.31
C MET A 141 0.51 -10.17 7.84
N LEU A 142 0.29 -10.07 6.53
CA LEU A 142 -1.00 -9.74 5.92
C LEU A 142 -1.79 -10.97 5.44
N SER A 143 -1.27 -12.19 5.63
CA SER A 143 -1.90 -13.42 5.11
C SER A 143 -3.33 -13.64 5.61
N GLY A 144 -3.61 -13.29 6.88
CA GLY A 144 -4.95 -13.37 7.47
C GLY A 144 -5.96 -12.32 6.98
N TYR A 145 -5.52 -11.31 6.21
CA TYR A 145 -6.33 -10.15 5.82
C TYR A 145 -6.73 -10.13 4.35
N ALA A 146 -6.41 -11.17 3.57
CA ALA A 146 -6.66 -11.19 2.14
C ALA A 146 -8.14 -10.94 1.79
N ALA A 147 -9.06 -11.62 2.47
CA ALA A 147 -10.50 -11.45 2.24
C ALA A 147 -10.98 -10.02 2.59
N ASP A 148 -10.49 -9.43 3.68
CA ASP A 148 -10.83 -8.06 4.06
C ASP A 148 -10.26 -7.02 3.08
N LEU A 149 -9.05 -7.24 2.58
CA LEU A 149 -8.49 -6.40 1.52
C LEU A 149 -9.38 -6.42 0.28
N PHE A 150 -9.83 -7.61 -0.16
CA PHE A 150 -10.78 -7.69 -1.27
C PHE A 150 -12.12 -7.02 -0.94
N ARG A 151 -12.64 -7.15 0.29
CA ARG A 151 -13.85 -6.43 0.71
C ARG A 151 -13.68 -4.92 0.57
N VAL A 152 -12.60 -4.34 1.09
CA VAL A 152 -12.30 -2.91 0.98
C VAL A 152 -12.10 -2.49 -0.48
N LEU A 153 -11.44 -3.34 -1.29
CA LEU A 153 -11.33 -3.13 -2.73
C LEU A 153 -12.70 -3.02 -3.41
N LEU A 154 -13.67 -3.84 -3.03
CA LEU A 154 -14.98 -3.83 -3.71
C LEU A 154 -15.86 -2.68 -3.24
N THR A 155 -15.82 -2.33 -1.95
CA THR A 155 -16.70 -1.30 -1.40
C THR A 155 -16.14 0.12 -1.48
N GLY A 156 -14.81 0.30 -1.48
CA GLY A 156 -14.18 1.62 -1.44
C GLY A 156 -14.29 2.42 -2.74
N ASN A 157 -14.06 3.74 -2.65
CA ASN A 157 -14.01 4.62 -3.81
C ASN A 157 -12.75 4.43 -4.67
N GLY A 158 -12.65 5.11 -5.81
CA GLY A 158 -11.53 4.96 -6.75
C GLY A 158 -10.14 5.13 -6.11
N THR A 159 -9.98 6.08 -5.19
CA THR A 159 -8.70 6.31 -4.48
C THR A 159 -8.36 5.13 -3.59
N THR A 160 -9.32 4.64 -2.80
CA THR A 160 -9.14 3.48 -1.92
C THR A 160 -8.85 2.22 -2.73
N LYS A 161 -9.60 1.98 -3.82
CA LYS A 161 -9.37 0.85 -4.75
C LYS A 161 -7.93 0.84 -5.26
N VAL A 162 -7.41 1.98 -5.71
CA VAL A 162 -6.03 2.10 -6.19
C VAL A 162 -5.02 1.74 -5.10
N GLN A 163 -5.21 2.20 -3.85
CA GLN A 163 -4.29 1.88 -2.75
C GLN A 163 -4.34 0.40 -2.38
N VAL A 164 -5.53 -0.19 -2.27
CA VAL A 164 -5.67 -1.63 -1.98
C VAL A 164 -5.05 -2.47 -3.10
N LEU A 165 -5.23 -2.09 -4.37
CA LEU A 165 -4.63 -2.81 -5.49
C LEU A 165 -3.11 -2.72 -5.50
N LYS A 166 -2.51 -1.58 -5.11
CA LYS A 166 -1.05 -1.49 -4.94
C LYS A 166 -0.54 -2.51 -3.93
N LEU A 167 -1.20 -2.58 -2.78
CA LEU A 167 -0.90 -3.57 -1.74
C LEU A 167 -1.07 -5.00 -2.24
N LEU A 168 -2.21 -5.34 -2.86
CA LEU A 168 -2.46 -6.68 -3.40
C LEU A 168 -1.47 -7.08 -4.49
N VAL A 169 -1.06 -6.14 -5.35
CA VAL A 169 -0.04 -6.38 -6.38
C VAL A 169 1.29 -6.76 -5.72
N ASN A 170 1.76 -6.02 -4.71
CA ASN A 170 2.96 -6.39 -3.96
C ASN A 170 2.87 -7.80 -3.38
N LEU A 171 1.75 -8.15 -2.74
CA LEU A 171 1.53 -9.48 -2.18
C LEU A 171 1.55 -10.58 -3.26
N SER A 172 0.95 -10.31 -4.42
CA SER A 172 0.82 -11.30 -5.50
C SER A 172 2.12 -11.68 -6.19
N GLU A 173 3.16 -10.85 -6.09
CA GLU A 173 4.49 -11.16 -6.63
C GLU A 173 5.21 -12.25 -5.84
N ASN A 174 4.78 -12.51 -4.60
CA ASN A 174 5.39 -13.48 -3.71
C ASN A 174 4.65 -14.83 -3.78
N PRO A 175 5.33 -15.91 -4.21
CA PRO A 175 4.75 -17.25 -4.24
C PRO A 175 4.19 -17.71 -2.89
N ALA A 176 4.81 -17.30 -1.77
CA ALA A 176 4.35 -17.67 -0.43
C ALA A 176 2.96 -17.10 -0.07
N MET A 177 2.54 -16.01 -0.72
CA MET A 177 1.23 -15.39 -0.51
C MET A 177 0.15 -15.94 -1.45
N THR A 178 0.54 -16.65 -2.50
CA THR A 178 -0.36 -17.03 -3.60
C THR A 178 -1.51 -17.93 -3.13
N GLU A 179 -1.23 -18.91 -2.27
CA GLU A 179 -2.27 -19.78 -1.70
C GLU A 179 -3.28 -18.99 -0.85
N GLY A 180 -2.79 -18.11 0.04
CA GLY A 180 -3.64 -17.26 0.88
C GLY A 180 -4.52 -16.31 0.05
N LEU A 181 -3.99 -15.74 -1.03
CA LEU A 181 -4.76 -14.89 -1.95
C LEU A 181 -5.82 -15.69 -2.71
N LEU A 182 -5.47 -16.86 -3.24
CA LEU A 182 -6.37 -17.67 -4.07
C LEU A 182 -7.49 -18.33 -3.27
N THR A 183 -7.25 -18.64 -2.00
CA THR A 183 -8.24 -19.24 -1.07
C THR A 183 -9.16 -18.20 -0.44
N ALA A 184 -8.81 -16.91 -0.50
CA ALA A 184 -9.59 -15.82 0.06
C ALA A 184 -11.02 -15.80 -0.50
N GLN A 185 -12.00 -15.57 0.37
CA GLN A 185 -13.40 -15.37 -0.01
C GLN A 185 -13.56 -13.98 -0.61
N VAL A 186 -14.12 -13.91 -1.81
CA VAL A 186 -14.28 -12.67 -2.58
C VAL A 186 -15.67 -12.65 -3.20
N ASP A 187 -16.36 -11.52 -3.07
CA ASP A 187 -17.68 -11.33 -3.68
C ASP A 187 -17.59 -11.31 -5.22
N SER A 188 -18.59 -11.85 -5.90
CA SER A 188 -18.58 -11.99 -7.37
C SER A 188 -18.57 -10.65 -8.11
N SER A 189 -18.95 -9.55 -7.45
CA SER A 189 -18.78 -8.19 -7.96
C SER A 189 -17.32 -7.84 -8.26
N PHE A 190 -16.34 -8.60 -7.77
CA PHE A 190 -14.94 -8.50 -8.20
C PHE A 190 -14.76 -8.61 -9.72
N LEU A 191 -15.58 -9.41 -10.40
CA LEU A 191 -15.52 -9.53 -11.86
C LEU A 191 -15.91 -8.23 -12.59
N SER A 192 -16.58 -7.29 -11.91
CA SER A 192 -16.87 -5.96 -12.46
C SER A 192 -15.60 -5.12 -12.66
N LEU A 193 -14.50 -5.43 -11.97
CA LEU A 193 -13.21 -4.76 -12.17
C LEU A 193 -12.58 -5.08 -13.53
N PHE A 194 -13.02 -6.15 -14.20
CA PHE A 194 -12.61 -6.54 -15.56
C PHE A 194 -13.58 -6.02 -16.63
N ASP A 195 -14.16 -4.85 -16.40
CA ASP A 195 -15.06 -4.19 -17.35
C ASP A 195 -14.36 -3.04 -18.09
N GLY A 196 -14.63 -2.87 -19.38
CA GLY A 196 -14.01 -1.82 -20.20
C GLY A 196 -14.39 -0.39 -19.81
N HIS A 197 -15.40 -0.20 -18.94
CA HIS A 197 -15.75 1.10 -18.37
C HIS A 197 -15.03 1.38 -17.04
N THR A 198 -14.28 0.40 -16.50
CA THR A 198 -13.48 0.59 -15.29
C THR A 198 -12.35 1.58 -15.57
N ALA A 199 -12.06 2.45 -14.61
CA ALA A 199 -10.95 3.39 -14.73
C ALA A 199 -9.65 2.64 -15.09
N GLN A 200 -8.95 3.12 -16.12
CA GLN A 200 -7.78 2.44 -16.69
C GLN A 200 -6.72 2.06 -15.65
N GLU A 201 -6.41 2.94 -14.69
CA GLU A 201 -5.45 2.64 -13.62
C GLU A 201 -5.89 1.45 -12.76
N ILE A 202 -7.18 1.33 -12.43
CA ILE A 202 -7.72 0.22 -11.64
C ILE A 202 -7.65 -1.06 -12.47
N LEU A 203 -8.07 -0.98 -13.73
CA LEU A 203 -8.08 -2.12 -14.65
C LEU A 203 -6.68 -2.70 -14.88
N LEU A 204 -5.68 -1.86 -15.15
CA LEU A 204 -4.30 -2.30 -15.33
C LEU A 204 -3.71 -2.95 -14.08
N ARG A 205 -4.08 -2.46 -12.89
CA ARG A 205 -3.63 -3.04 -11.62
C ARG A 205 -4.30 -4.39 -11.32
N VAL A 206 -5.59 -4.55 -11.55
CA VAL A 206 -6.26 -5.86 -11.34
C VAL A 206 -5.75 -6.90 -12.35
N LEU A 207 -5.48 -6.49 -13.59
CA LEU A 207 -4.83 -7.35 -14.58
C LEU A 207 -3.40 -7.74 -14.15
N THR A 208 -2.64 -6.80 -13.57
CA THR A 208 -1.30 -7.08 -13.04
C THR A 208 -1.33 -8.04 -11.84
N LEU A 209 -2.29 -7.86 -10.93
CA LEU A 209 -2.56 -8.81 -9.84
C LEU A 209 -2.79 -10.24 -10.39
N PHE A 210 -3.65 -10.38 -11.40
CA PHE A 210 -3.91 -11.67 -12.01
C PHE A 210 -2.67 -12.23 -12.74
N GLN A 211 -1.93 -11.38 -13.45
CA GLN A 211 -0.67 -11.76 -14.10
C GLN A 211 0.35 -12.33 -13.10
N ASN A 212 0.53 -11.66 -11.96
CA ASN A 212 1.47 -12.07 -10.92
C ASN A 212 1.09 -13.41 -10.31
N ILE A 213 -0.20 -13.62 -10.02
CA ILE A 213 -0.73 -14.91 -9.57
C ILE A 213 -0.41 -16.02 -10.60
N ASN A 214 -0.68 -15.79 -11.89
CA ASN A 214 -0.37 -16.75 -12.95
C ASN A 214 1.14 -17.08 -13.01
N ASN A 215 1.99 -16.07 -12.88
CA ASN A 215 3.44 -16.24 -12.88
C ASN A 215 3.91 -17.08 -11.68
N CYS A 216 3.35 -16.85 -10.49
CA CYS A 216 3.65 -17.64 -9.29
C CYS A 216 3.23 -19.11 -9.46
N LEU A 217 2.04 -19.38 -10.01
CA LEU A 217 1.58 -20.75 -10.26
C LEU A 217 2.43 -21.49 -11.30
N ARG A 218 2.91 -20.80 -12.34
CA ARG A 218 3.82 -21.39 -13.33
C ARG A 218 5.18 -21.75 -12.73
N ARG A 219 5.73 -20.90 -11.85
CA ARG A 219 7.04 -21.12 -11.22
C ARG A 219 7.02 -22.19 -10.13
N GLY A 220 5.94 -22.26 -9.34
CA GLY A 220 5.85 -23.18 -8.21
C GLY A 220 5.45 -24.62 -8.56
N GLY A 221 4.98 -24.87 -9.78
CA GLY A 221 4.20 -26.06 -10.10
C GLY A 221 2.86 -26.04 -9.35
N LEU A 222 1.82 -26.62 -9.93
CA LEU A 222 0.45 -26.64 -9.38
C LEU A 222 0.29 -27.39 -8.03
N LEU A 223 1.36 -27.63 -7.26
CA LEU A 223 1.35 -28.34 -5.99
C LEU A 223 0.84 -27.50 -4.80
N ALA A 224 0.69 -26.18 -4.95
CA ALA A 224 0.23 -25.26 -3.90
C ALA A 224 -1.30 -25.09 -3.82
N ILE A 225 -2.06 -25.64 -4.77
CA ILE A 225 -3.53 -25.59 -4.74
C ILE A 225 -4.04 -27.02 -4.70
N ARG A 226 -4.47 -27.48 -3.51
CA ARG A 226 -5.18 -28.74 -3.38
C ARG A 226 -6.68 -28.50 -3.50
N PRO A 227 -7.32 -28.89 -4.61
CA PRO A 227 -8.78 -28.87 -4.68
C PRO A 227 -9.40 -29.83 -3.64
N PRO A 228 -10.65 -29.58 -3.22
CA PRO A 228 -11.52 -28.51 -3.67
C PRO A 228 -11.18 -27.19 -2.99
N LEU A 229 -11.03 -26.14 -3.80
CA LEU A 229 -11.03 -24.78 -3.27
C LEU A 229 -12.48 -24.37 -2.94
N PRO A 230 -12.70 -23.54 -1.92
CA PRO A 230 -14.02 -23.07 -1.55
C PRO A 230 -14.74 -22.36 -2.71
N THR A 231 -16.05 -22.60 -2.86
CA THR A 231 -16.92 -21.76 -3.68
C THR A 231 -16.82 -20.30 -3.21
N GLY A 232 -16.76 -19.34 -4.14
CA GLY A 232 -16.57 -17.92 -3.80
C GLY A 232 -15.13 -17.53 -3.50
N SER A 233 -14.16 -18.43 -3.72
CA SER A 233 -12.74 -18.10 -3.63
C SER A 233 -12.29 -17.23 -4.82
N LEU A 234 -11.25 -16.41 -4.62
CA LEU A 234 -10.63 -15.65 -5.71
C LEU A 234 -10.24 -16.55 -6.90
N PHE A 235 -9.75 -17.76 -6.62
CA PHE A 235 -9.48 -18.75 -7.67
C PHE A 235 -10.71 -19.06 -8.52
N SER A 236 -11.86 -19.35 -7.89
CA SER A 236 -13.09 -19.67 -8.61
C SER A 236 -13.57 -18.53 -9.50
N LEU A 237 -13.32 -17.28 -9.09
CA LEU A 237 -13.63 -16.10 -9.89
C LEU A 237 -12.65 -15.94 -11.06
N LEU A 238 -11.34 -15.97 -10.81
CA LEU A 238 -10.31 -15.72 -11.83
C LEU A 238 -10.26 -16.80 -12.92
N TYR A 239 -10.51 -18.07 -12.58
CA TYR A 239 -10.45 -19.19 -13.51
C TYR A 239 -11.84 -19.71 -13.93
N GLY A 240 -12.91 -18.99 -13.56
CA GLY A 240 -14.29 -19.29 -13.98
C GLY A 240 -14.61 -18.76 -15.38
N GLU A 241 -15.69 -19.28 -15.98
CA GLU A 241 -16.14 -18.91 -17.33
C GLU A 241 -16.43 -17.40 -17.47
N ASP A 242 -17.02 -16.78 -16.45
CA ASP A 242 -17.37 -15.36 -16.46
C ASP A 242 -16.12 -14.46 -16.60
N CYS A 243 -15.03 -14.80 -15.91
CA CYS A 243 -13.77 -14.08 -16.05
C CYS A 243 -13.19 -14.25 -17.46
N VAL A 244 -13.24 -15.46 -18.03
CA VAL A 244 -12.82 -15.70 -19.42
C VAL A 244 -13.59 -14.81 -20.40
N GLN A 245 -14.92 -14.66 -20.23
CA GLN A 245 -15.72 -13.78 -21.09
C GLN A 245 -15.35 -12.30 -20.91
N LYS A 246 -15.18 -11.84 -19.67
CA LYS A 246 -14.72 -10.48 -19.38
C LYS A 246 -13.35 -10.20 -20.02
N MET A 247 -12.40 -11.11 -19.87
CA MET A 247 -11.07 -11.00 -20.47
C MET A 247 -11.12 -10.98 -22.00
N LYS A 248 -11.96 -11.81 -22.65
CA LYS A 248 -12.18 -11.76 -24.10
C LYS A 248 -12.73 -10.41 -24.57
N ALA A 249 -13.66 -9.81 -23.81
CA ALA A 249 -14.17 -8.48 -24.14
C ALA A 249 -13.07 -7.41 -24.06
N LEU A 250 -12.18 -7.50 -23.07
CA LEU A 250 -11.05 -6.56 -22.89
C LEU A 250 -9.98 -6.65 -23.98
N VAL A 251 -9.90 -7.74 -24.77
CA VAL A 251 -9.01 -7.82 -25.94
C VAL A 251 -9.33 -6.72 -26.97
N TYR A 252 -10.58 -6.24 -27.00
CA TYR A 252 -11.04 -5.17 -27.89
C TYR A 252 -11.09 -3.80 -27.20
N HIS A 253 -10.44 -3.65 -26.04
CA HIS A 253 -10.41 -2.39 -25.32
C HIS A 253 -9.79 -1.26 -26.16
N HIS A 254 -10.25 -0.02 -25.96
CA HIS A 254 -9.81 1.14 -26.73
C HIS A 254 -8.35 1.52 -26.43
N ASP A 255 -7.94 1.35 -25.17
CA ASP A 255 -6.57 1.58 -24.72
C ASP A 255 -5.64 0.41 -25.07
N VAL A 256 -4.46 0.75 -25.63
CA VAL A 256 -3.47 -0.22 -26.12
C VAL A 256 -2.81 -0.99 -24.98
N GLU A 257 -2.47 -0.31 -23.88
CA GLU A 257 -1.78 -0.90 -22.73
C GLU A 257 -2.66 -1.96 -22.06
N VAL A 258 -3.96 -1.69 -21.94
CA VAL A 258 -4.94 -2.66 -21.45
C VAL A 258 -4.96 -3.91 -22.33
N ARG A 259 -5.03 -3.75 -23.66
CA ARG A 259 -5.05 -4.90 -24.58
C ARG A 259 -3.78 -5.74 -24.47
N GLU A 260 -2.62 -5.09 -24.49
CA GLU A 260 -1.33 -5.78 -24.33
C GLU A 260 -1.27 -6.55 -23.01
N LYS A 261 -1.69 -5.92 -21.90
CA LYS A 261 -1.72 -6.56 -20.59
C LYS A 261 -2.66 -7.77 -20.58
N VAL A 262 -3.87 -7.66 -21.12
CA VAL A 262 -4.84 -8.78 -21.21
C VAL A 262 -4.24 -9.99 -21.93
N LEU A 263 -3.53 -9.78 -23.04
CA LEU A 263 -2.88 -10.85 -23.80
C LEU A 263 -1.78 -11.57 -22.99
N THR A 264 -1.14 -10.90 -22.02
CA THR A 264 -0.17 -11.55 -21.13
C THR A 264 -0.83 -12.39 -20.02
N VAL A 265 -2.09 -12.09 -19.68
CA VAL A 265 -2.82 -12.73 -18.59
C VAL A 265 -3.60 -13.94 -19.07
N ILE A 266 -4.26 -13.85 -20.23
CA ILE A 266 -4.96 -14.98 -20.86
C ILE A 266 -3.89 -16.05 -21.17
N PRO A 267 -3.92 -17.24 -20.54
CA PRO A 267 -3.10 -18.35 -20.99
C PRO A 267 -3.47 -18.62 -22.44
N GLY A 268 -2.49 -18.84 -23.33
CA GLY A 268 -2.80 -19.34 -24.66
C GLY A 268 -3.58 -20.64 -24.51
N PHE A 269 -4.89 -20.59 -24.74
CA PHE A 269 -5.78 -21.75 -24.79
C PHE A 269 -5.66 -22.41 -26.17
#